data_AF-A0A833VFP7-F1
#
_entry.id   AF-A0A833VFP7-F1
#
_cell.length_a   1.000
_cell.length_b   1.000
_cell.length_c   1.000
_cell.angle_alpha   90.00
_cell.angle_beta   90.00
_cell.angle_gamma   90.00
#
_symmetry.space_group_name_H-M   'P 1'
#
loop_
_entity.id
_entity.type
_entity.pdbx_description
1 polymer ?
#
loop_
_entity_poly.entity_id
_entity_poly.type
_entity_poly.pdbx_seq_one_letter_code
_entity_poly.pdbx_strand_id
1 'polypeptide(L)'
;MAGMGSSKTTIALLFLIVCSVGPSAAVLLSQLPKTLIVTASAKEGEVLHAGKDKITVTWALNESLGASTADSYKTVKVQLCYAPISQKDRKWRKTNDLLKKDKTCQFDVIKTAYPGSGKHEYLVDREVPSASYFVRAYVLDASNTQVAFGQTTDKDKMTNIFTIVGISGRTVGIEISAGVFSAFSVAALIFFYVVETRKKNN
;
A
#
# COMPACT_ATOMS: atom_id res chain seq x y z
N MET A 1 -47.29 -24.54 -61.40
CA MET A 1 -47.23 -25.31 -60.14
C MET A 1 -46.07 -24.79 -59.32
N ALA A 2 -46.33 -24.53 -58.04
CA ALA A 2 -45.46 -23.82 -57.11
C ALA A 2 -44.13 -24.55 -56.84
N GLY A 3 -43.08 -23.77 -56.57
CA GLY A 3 -41.78 -24.26 -56.12
C GLY A 3 -40.91 -23.12 -55.61
N MET A 4 -41.20 -22.69 -54.39
CA MET A 4 -40.49 -21.66 -53.62
C MET A 4 -39.08 -22.15 -53.23
N GLY A 5 -38.03 -21.36 -53.49
CA GLY A 5 -36.66 -21.65 -53.06
C GLY A 5 -35.93 -20.37 -52.65
N SER A 6 -36.01 -20.06 -51.35
CA SER A 6 -35.54 -18.82 -50.72
C SER A 6 -34.01 -18.67 -50.75
N SER A 7 -33.50 -17.68 -51.50
CA SER A 7 -32.10 -17.24 -51.46
C SER A 7 -31.95 -16.06 -50.50
N LYS A 8 -31.51 -16.34 -49.27
CA LYS A 8 -31.05 -15.33 -48.29
C LYS A 8 -29.99 -15.96 -47.39
N THR A 9 -28.76 -16.08 -47.88
CA THR A 9 -27.61 -16.50 -47.07
C THR A 9 -26.38 -15.70 -47.48
N THR A 10 -26.37 -14.44 -47.07
CA THR A 10 -25.13 -13.67 -46.95
C THR A 10 -25.36 -12.58 -45.91
N ILE A 11 -24.36 -12.37 -45.05
CA ILE A 11 -24.30 -11.42 -43.93
C ILE A 11 -24.86 -11.97 -42.59
N ALA A 12 -24.09 -12.85 -41.95
CA ALA A 12 -24.10 -13.00 -40.49
C ALA A 12 -22.87 -13.80 -40.01
N LEU A 13 -21.66 -13.26 -40.19
CA LEU A 13 -20.48 -13.86 -39.56
C LEU A 13 -19.40 -12.82 -39.27
N LEU A 14 -19.68 -11.85 -38.38
CA LEU A 14 -18.63 -10.95 -37.90
C LEU A 14 -18.88 -10.28 -36.53
N PHE A 15 -19.62 -10.94 -35.64
CA PHE A 15 -19.75 -10.48 -34.25
C PHE A 15 -19.83 -11.67 -33.30
N LEU A 16 -18.68 -12.27 -32.95
CA LEU A 16 -18.53 -13.14 -31.78
C LEU A 16 -17.03 -13.41 -31.52
N ILE A 17 -16.27 -12.34 -31.28
CA ILE A 17 -15.03 -12.43 -30.49
C ILE A 17 -15.27 -11.58 -29.24
N VAL A 18 -16.15 -12.07 -28.37
CA VAL A 18 -16.12 -11.71 -26.95
C VAL A 18 -15.16 -12.70 -26.32
N CYS A 19 -13.89 -12.35 -26.28
CA CYS A 19 -12.91 -13.07 -25.48
C CYS A 19 -13.37 -13.02 -24.03
N SER A 20 -13.66 -14.20 -23.50
CA SER A 20 -13.96 -14.48 -22.10
C SER A 20 -12.80 -14.04 -21.22
N VAL A 21 -12.86 -12.80 -20.71
CA VAL A 21 -12.07 -12.41 -19.55
C VAL A 21 -12.74 -13.08 -18.36
N GLY A 22 -12.32 -14.32 -18.06
CA GLY A 22 -12.71 -14.99 -16.83
C GLY A 22 -12.37 -14.08 -15.64
N PRO A 23 -13.22 -13.97 -14.61
CA PRO A 23 -12.93 -13.15 -13.45
C PRO A 23 -11.59 -13.62 -12.86
N SER A 24 -10.58 -12.73 -12.83
CA SER A 24 -9.38 -12.98 -12.06
C SER A 24 -9.82 -13.34 -10.64
N ALA A 25 -9.56 -14.57 -10.21
CA ALA A 25 -10.02 -15.07 -8.93
C ALA A 25 -9.63 -14.07 -7.84
N ALA A 26 -10.62 -13.63 -7.08
CA ALA A 26 -10.44 -12.69 -5.99
C ALA A 26 -9.54 -13.33 -4.93
N VAL A 27 -8.33 -12.79 -4.73
CA VAL A 27 -7.39 -13.32 -3.73
C VAL A 27 -7.74 -12.77 -2.34
N LEU A 28 -8.03 -13.67 -1.40
CA LEU A 28 -8.37 -13.36 -0.01
C LEU A 28 -7.16 -13.63 0.91
N LEU A 29 -6.76 -12.65 1.72
CA LEU A 29 -5.65 -12.77 2.67
C LEU A 29 -5.83 -13.95 3.62
N SER A 30 -7.04 -14.17 4.11
CA SER A 30 -7.42 -15.28 4.99
C SER A 30 -7.18 -16.66 4.39
N GLN A 31 -7.14 -16.76 3.06
CA GLN A 31 -6.92 -18.02 2.33
C GLN A 31 -5.47 -18.25 1.95
N LEU A 32 -4.59 -17.24 2.01
CA LEU A 32 -3.19 -17.46 1.68
C LEU A 32 -2.51 -18.27 2.78
N PRO A 33 -1.69 -19.28 2.42
CA PRO A 33 -0.84 -19.95 3.37
C PRO A 33 0.28 -19.03 3.87
N LYS A 34 0.53 -19.06 5.18
CA LYS A 34 1.67 -18.39 5.80
C LYS A 34 2.91 -19.29 5.68
N THR A 35 3.61 -19.23 4.55
CA THR A 35 4.75 -20.12 4.28
C THR A 35 6.11 -19.46 4.49
N LEU A 36 6.18 -18.13 4.52
CA LEU A 36 7.44 -17.42 4.72
C LEU A 36 7.66 -17.07 6.18
N ILE A 37 8.90 -17.28 6.64
CA ILE A 37 9.44 -16.67 7.86
C ILE A 37 10.02 -15.33 7.44
N VAL A 38 9.52 -14.24 8.02
CA VAL A 38 9.98 -12.88 7.74
C VAL A 38 10.49 -12.26 9.02
N THR A 39 11.69 -11.68 8.98
CA THR A 39 12.23 -10.92 10.12
C THR A 39 12.68 -9.55 9.63
N ALA A 40 12.70 -8.59 10.55
CA ALA A 40 13.20 -7.25 10.32
C ALA A 40 14.18 -6.87 11.43
N SER A 41 15.17 -6.04 11.12
CA SER A 41 16.15 -5.56 12.11
C SER A 41 15.56 -4.56 13.11
N ALA A 42 14.46 -3.89 12.74
CA ALA A 42 13.77 -2.93 13.58
C ALA A 42 13.12 -3.65 14.78
N LYS A 43 13.45 -3.20 15.99
CA LYS A 43 12.95 -3.76 17.24
C LYS A 43 11.54 -3.24 17.54
N GLU A 44 10.84 -3.98 18.37
CA GLU A 44 9.54 -3.55 18.86
C GLU A 44 9.65 -2.22 19.62
N GLY A 45 8.83 -1.24 19.24
CA GLY A 45 8.85 0.11 19.81
C GLY A 45 9.97 1.02 19.28
N GLU A 46 10.87 0.53 18.41
CA GLU A 46 11.92 1.35 17.82
C GLU A 46 11.33 2.46 16.92
N VAL A 47 12.02 3.59 16.85
CA VAL A 47 11.64 4.75 16.05
C VAL A 47 12.67 4.96 14.93
N LEU A 48 12.20 4.88 13.69
CA LEU A 48 13.00 5.10 12.47
C LEU A 48 12.57 6.41 11.80
N HIS A 49 13.50 7.10 11.16
CA HIS A 49 13.27 8.32 10.42
C HIS A 49 13.35 8.08 8.91
N ALA A 50 12.27 8.42 8.22
CA ALA A 50 12.20 8.37 6.77
C ALA A 50 13.31 9.20 6.11
N GLY A 51 13.95 8.63 5.10
CA GLY A 51 15.05 9.22 4.35
C GLY A 51 16.41 9.21 5.06
N LYS A 52 16.51 8.61 6.26
CA LYS A 52 17.75 8.55 7.05
C LYS A 52 18.08 7.14 7.49
N ASP A 53 17.13 6.48 8.15
CA ASP A 53 17.37 5.20 8.81
C ASP A 53 17.12 4.04 7.84
N LYS A 54 17.87 2.97 8.03
CA LYS A 54 17.79 1.74 7.23
C LYS A 54 17.23 0.60 8.06
N ILE A 55 16.47 -0.26 7.40
CA ILE A 55 15.93 -1.49 7.96
C ILE A 55 16.37 -2.67 7.09
N THR A 56 16.92 -3.69 7.73
CA THR A 56 17.24 -4.95 7.06
C THR A 56 16.05 -5.89 7.20
N VAL A 57 15.50 -6.35 6.08
CA VAL A 57 14.47 -7.37 6.05
C VAL A 57 15.06 -8.68 5.54
N THR A 58 14.70 -9.78 6.18
CA THR A 58 15.00 -11.12 5.67
C THR A 58 13.73 -11.93 5.51
N TRP A 59 13.74 -12.82 4.53
CA TRP A 59 12.68 -13.79 4.32
C TRP A 59 13.27 -15.14 3.96
N ALA A 60 12.63 -16.21 4.38
CA ALA A 60 12.96 -17.58 4.01
C ALA A 60 11.71 -18.44 3.98
N LEU A 61 11.70 -19.49 3.16
CA LEU A 61 10.68 -20.53 3.26
C LEU A 61 10.77 -21.22 4.63
N ASN A 62 9.62 -21.47 5.25
CA ASN A 62 9.58 -22.33 6.43
C ASN A 62 9.88 -23.78 6.00
N GLU A 63 11.04 -24.30 6.39
CA GLU A 63 11.54 -25.63 5.98
C GLU A 63 10.61 -26.79 6.37
N SER A 64 9.74 -26.58 7.37
CA SER A 64 8.71 -27.56 7.75
C SER A 64 7.65 -27.80 6.67
N LEU A 65 7.56 -26.95 5.63
CA LEU A 65 6.51 -27.01 4.61
C LEU A 65 6.89 -27.78 3.34
N GLY A 66 8.07 -28.41 3.28
CA GLY A 66 8.52 -29.21 2.14
C GLY A 66 8.81 -28.39 0.87
N ALA A 67 9.74 -28.89 0.04
CA ALA A 67 10.23 -28.14 -1.13
C ALA A 67 9.16 -27.92 -2.23
N SER A 68 8.22 -28.85 -2.39
CA SER A 68 7.15 -28.78 -3.40
C SER A 68 6.18 -27.61 -3.20
N THR A 69 6.13 -27.03 -2.00
CA THR A 69 5.32 -25.84 -1.72
C THR A 69 5.82 -24.61 -2.49
N ALA A 70 7.10 -24.58 -2.86
CA ALA A 70 7.72 -23.43 -3.52
C ALA A 70 7.74 -23.50 -5.05
N ASP A 71 7.25 -24.57 -5.69
CA ASP A 71 7.36 -24.74 -7.15
C ASP A 71 6.63 -23.65 -7.95
N SER A 72 5.53 -23.14 -7.38
CA SER A 72 4.73 -22.06 -7.95
C SER A 72 5.33 -20.66 -7.72
N TYR A 73 6.37 -20.54 -6.88
CA TYR A 73 6.88 -19.25 -6.42
C TYR A 73 7.80 -18.63 -7.47
N LYS A 74 7.49 -17.43 -7.93
CA LYS A 74 8.26 -16.73 -8.97
C LYS A 74 8.82 -15.40 -8.51
N THR A 75 8.09 -14.66 -7.70
CA THR A 75 8.50 -13.33 -7.23
C THR A 75 8.21 -13.17 -5.76
N VAL A 76 9.12 -12.56 -5.01
CA VAL A 76 8.88 -12.09 -3.65
C VAL A 76 8.66 -10.59 -3.67
N LYS A 77 7.59 -10.15 -3.02
CA LYS A 77 7.24 -8.74 -2.85
C LYS A 77 7.14 -8.43 -1.36
N VAL A 78 8.11 -7.67 -0.85
CA VAL A 78 8.16 -7.24 0.54
C VAL A 78 7.59 -5.83 0.65
N GLN A 79 6.74 -5.59 1.64
CA GLN A 79 6.05 -4.32 1.84
C GLN A 79 6.01 -3.92 3.32
N LEU A 80 5.98 -2.60 3.56
CA LEU A 80 5.61 -2.03 4.85
C LEU A 80 4.09 -1.97 4.98
N CYS A 81 3.61 -2.39 6.14
CA CYS A 81 2.19 -2.57 6.43
C CYS A 81 1.80 -1.82 7.71
N TYR A 82 0.71 -1.06 7.67
CA TYR A 82 0.21 -0.33 8.84
C TYR A 82 -0.23 -1.27 9.96
N ALA A 83 0.32 -1.08 11.16
CA ALA A 83 -0.17 -1.74 12.36
C ALA A 83 -1.58 -1.24 12.73
N PRO A 84 -2.43 -2.06 13.41
CA PRO A 84 -3.81 -1.71 13.74
C PRO A 84 -3.96 -0.35 14.44
N ILE A 85 -3.04 -0.01 15.34
CA ILE A 85 -3.01 1.28 16.04
C ILE A 85 -2.98 2.48 15.09
N SER A 86 -2.34 2.33 13.92
CA SER A 86 -2.22 3.36 12.90
C SER A 86 -3.33 3.36 11.86
N GLN A 87 -4.28 2.42 11.95
CA GLN A 87 -5.44 2.31 11.05
C GLN A 87 -6.70 2.98 11.61
N LYS A 88 -6.75 3.23 12.93
CA LYS A 88 -7.89 3.85 13.61
C LYS A 88 -8.25 5.19 12.94
N ASP A 89 -9.51 5.35 12.58
CA ASP A 89 -10.06 6.55 11.90
C ASP A 89 -9.42 6.90 10.54
N ARG A 90 -8.60 6.00 9.97
CA ARG A 90 -7.91 6.19 8.70
C ARG A 90 -8.35 5.13 7.70
N LYS A 91 -9.53 5.33 7.07
CA LYS A 91 -10.09 4.40 6.05
C LYS A 91 -9.11 4.06 4.93
N TRP A 92 -8.18 4.97 4.62
CA TRP A 92 -7.15 4.77 3.60
C TRP A 92 -5.99 3.87 4.03
N ARG A 93 -5.94 3.38 5.27
CA ARG A 93 -4.97 2.41 5.82
C ARG A 93 -5.61 1.08 6.23
N LYS A 94 -6.92 0.92 6.01
CA LYS A 94 -7.73 -0.16 6.58
C LYS A 94 -7.38 -1.52 5.98
N THR A 95 -7.27 -2.53 6.84
CA THR A 95 -7.22 -3.94 6.39
C THR A 95 -8.50 -4.38 5.69
N ASN A 96 -8.34 -5.04 4.56
CA ASN A 96 -9.40 -5.80 3.88
C ASN A 96 -8.92 -7.23 3.65
N ASP A 97 -9.85 -8.19 3.72
CA ASP A 97 -9.51 -9.57 3.39
C ASP A 97 -9.26 -9.74 1.89
N LEU A 98 -10.03 -9.06 1.04
CA LEU A 98 -9.76 -9.02 -0.39
C LEU A 98 -8.51 -8.19 -0.68
N LEU A 99 -7.41 -8.84 -1.10
CA LEU A 99 -6.10 -8.19 -1.28
C LEU A 99 -6.15 -7.00 -2.25
N LYS A 100 -6.97 -7.09 -3.30
CA LYS A 100 -7.18 -5.97 -4.26
C LYS A 100 -7.74 -4.70 -3.59
N LYS A 101 -8.43 -4.83 -2.46
CA LYS A 101 -8.99 -3.73 -1.68
C LYS A 101 -8.22 -3.46 -0.39
N ASP A 102 -7.21 -4.28 -0.08
CA ASP A 102 -6.43 -4.14 1.15
C ASP A 102 -5.55 -2.89 1.05
N LYS A 103 -5.68 -2.00 2.04
CA LYS A 103 -4.86 -0.79 2.14
C LYS A 103 -3.85 -0.88 3.27
N THR A 104 -3.66 -2.06 3.85
CA THR A 104 -2.71 -2.23 4.96
C THR A 104 -1.27 -2.07 4.48
N CYS A 105 -0.91 -2.69 3.36
CA CYS A 105 0.46 -2.76 2.85
C CYS A 105 0.57 -1.93 1.56
N GLN A 106 1.16 -0.73 1.65
CA GLN A 106 1.18 0.24 0.55
C GLN A 106 2.57 0.58 0.04
N PHE A 107 3.60 0.41 0.87
CA PHE A 107 4.96 0.83 0.51
C PHE A 107 5.80 -0.39 0.20
N ASP A 108 6.36 -0.42 -1.00
CA ASP A 108 7.19 -1.52 -1.48
C ASP A 108 8.61 -1.36 -0.94
N VAL A 109 9.11 -2.40 -0.29
CA VAL A 109 10.50 -2.48 0.22
C VAL A 109 11.40 -3.07 -0.87
N ILE A 110 10.97 -4.19 -1.45
CA ILE A 110 11.63 -4.83 -2.59
C ILE A 110 10.63 -5.71 -3.34
N LYS A 111 10.75 -5.76 -4.66
CA LYS A 111 10.11 -6.75 -5.52
C LYS A 111 11.20 -7.41 -6.38
N THR A 112 11.44 -8.70 -6.19
CA THR A 112 12.50 -9.43 -6.89
C THR A 112 12.11 -10.87 -7.19
N ALA A 113 12.82 -11.52 -8.11
CA ALA A 113 12.63 -12.95 -8.39
C ALA A 113 12.82 -13.78 -7.11
N TYR A 114 12.02 -14.82 -6.92
CA TYR A 114 12.02 -15.60 -5.69
C TYR A 114 13.32 -16.42 -5.56
N PRO A 115 14.21 -16.10 -4.59
CA PRO A 115 15.51 -16.77 -4.45
C PRO A 115 15.47 -17.94 -3.44
N GLY A 116 14.29 -18.32 -2.94
CA GLY A 116 14.14 -19.25 -1.80
C GLY A 116 14.27 -18.55 -0.45
N SER A 117 15.42 -17.93 -0.20
CA SER A 117 15.67 -17.06 0.95
C SER A 117 16.42 -15.79 0.52
N GLY A 118 16.22 -14.70 1.24
CA GLY A 118 16.80 -13.42 0.87
C GLY A 118 16.94 -12.46 2.04
N LYS A 119 17.85 -11.50 1.84
CA LYS A 119 18.12 -10.39 2.73
C LYS A 119 18.19 -9.12 1.91
N HIS A 120 17.53 -8.07 2.36
CA HIS A 120 17.57 -6.77 1.71
C HIS A 120 17.69 -5.67 2.76
N GLU A 121 18.64 -4.77 2.54
CA GLU A 121 18.75 -3.53 3.30
C GLU A 121 17.97 -2.44 2.57
N TYR A 122 16.98 -1.86 3.25
CA TYR A 122 16.09 -0.85 2.72
C TYR A 122 16.29 0.45 3.48
N LEU A 123 16.59 1.53 2.76
CA LEU A 123 16.51 2.89 3.29
C LEU A 123 15.02 3.26 3.35
N VAL A 124 14.50 3.64 4.52
CA VAL A 124 13.09 4.01 4.64
C VAL A 124 12.80 5.18 3.72
N ASP A 125 11.90 5.01 2.74
CA ASP A 125 11.64 6.06 1.75
C ASP A 125 11.07 7.32 2.40
N ARG A 126 11.42 8.46 1.83
CA ARG A 126 10.98 9.78 2.27
C ARG A 126 9.45 9.95 2.25
N GLU A 127 8.79 9.19 1.37
CA GLU A 127 7.34 9.21 1.18
C GLU A 127 6.58 8.37 2.22
N VAL A 128 7.27 7.55 3.01
CA VAL A 128 6.64 6.75 4.06
C VAL A 128 6.15 7.70 5.17
N PRO A 129 4.83 7.78 5.42
CA PRO A 129 4.28 8.73 6.37
C PRO A 129 4.48 8.24 7.81
N SER A 130 4.39 9.18 8.76
CA SER A 130 4.47 8.86 10.18
C SER A 130 3.36 7.88 10.59
N ALA A 131 3.75 6.70 11.05
CA ALA A 131 2.85 5.65 11.55
C ALA A 131 3.64 4.50 12.20
N SER A 132 2.91 3.55 12.78
CA SER A 132 3.45 2.27 13.25
C SER A 132 3.27 1.20 12.17
N TYR A 133 4.31 0.42 11.94
CA TYR A 133 4.43 -0.53 10.84
C TYR A 133 4.92 -1.91 11.29
N PHE A 134 4.59 -2.91 10.48
CA PHE A 134 5.23 -4.22 10.45
C PHE A 134 5.58 -4.56 9.00
N VAL A 135 6.38 -5.61 8.79
CA VAL A 135 6.78 -6.03 7.44
C VAL A 135 6.00 -7.27 7.03
N ARG A 136 5.51 -7.28 5.78
CA ARG A 136 4.91 -8.46 5.15
C ARG A 136 5.60 -8.75 3.84
N ALA A 137 5.95 -10.02 3.62
CA ALA A 137 6.39 -10.53 2.33
C ALA A 137 5.26 -11.35 1.71
N TYR A 138 4.95 -11.06 0.45
CA TYR A 138 4.10 -11.89 -0.39
C TYR A 138 4.94 -12.66 -1.39
N VAL A 139 4.51 -13.87 -1.69
CA VAL A 139 5.01 -14.63 -2.82
C VAL A 139 3.99 -14.58 -3.94
N LEU A 140 4.48 -14.31 -5.14
CA LEU A 140 3.69 -14.18 -6.35
C LEU A 140 4.05 -15.30 -7.31
N ASP A 141 3.05 -15.79 -8.02
CA ASP A 141 3.21 -16.74 -9.13
C ASP A 141 3.57 -16.03 -10.45
N ALA A 142 3.62 -16.80 -11.55
CA ALA A 142 3.92 -16.28 -12.89
C ALA A 142 2.89 -15.25 -13.40
N SER A 143 1.67 -15.25 -12.85
CA SER A 143 0.61 -14.30 -13.17
C SER A 143 0.65 -13.03 -12.32
N ASN A 144 1.68 -12.86 -11.47
CA ASN A 144 1.78 -11.82 -10.44
C ASN A 144 0.67 -11.88 -9.37
N THR A 145 0.05 -13.04 -9.19
CA THR A 145 -1.00 -13.26 -8.18
C THR A 145 -0.37 -13.71 -6.88
N GLN A 146 -0.81 -13.15 -5.73
CA GLN A 146 -0.27 -13.55 -4.43
C GLN A 146 -0.75 -14.96 -4.09
N VAL A 147 0.18 -15.88 -3.86
CA VAL A 147 -0.09 -17.30 -3.56
C VAL A 147 0.29 -17.71 -2.15
N ALA A 148 1.16 -16.95 -1.49
CA ALA A 148 1.56 -17.17 -0.11
C ALA A 148 2.07 -15.88 0.54
N PHE A 149 2.20 -15.88 1.87
CA PHE A 149 2.78 -14.74 2.57
C PHE A 149 3.58 -15.14 3.81
N GLY A 150 4.25 -14.15 4.38
CA GLY A 150 4.81 -14.16 5.73
C GLY A 150 4.85 -12.74 6.27
N GLN A 151 4.90 -12.58 7.59
CA GLN A 151 4.96 -11.27 8.22
C GLN A 151 5.67 -11.34 9.56
N THR A 152 6.27 -10.22 9.97
CA THR A 152 7.04 -10.11 11.23
C THR A 152 6.17 -10.13 12.48
N THR A 153 4.87 -9.84 12.32
CA THR A 153 3.91 -9.72 13.42
C THR A 153 3.04 -10.96 13.58
N ASP A 154 2.33 -11.04 14.70
CA ASP A 154 1.38 -12.10 15.04
C ASP A 154 0.05 -11.96 14.26
N LYS A 155 -0.92 -12.82 14.55
CA LYS A 155 -2.21 -12.83 13.84
C LYS A 155 -3.02 -11.56 14.10
N ASP A 156 -2.94 -11.02 15.31
CA ASP A 156 -3.65 -9.81 15.72
C ASP A 156 -2.87 -8.53 15.35
N LYS A 157 -1.65 -8.70 14.83
CA LYS A 157 -0.75 -7.66 14.35
C LYS A 157 -0.34 -6.67 15.45
N MET A 158 0.00 -7.19 16.62
CA MET A 158 0.28 -6.40 17.84
C MET A 158 1.75 -6.49 18.30
N THR A 159 2.52 -7.43 17.77
CA THR A 159 3.93 -7.69 18.14
C THR A 159 4.90 -7.31 17.03
N ASN A 160 6.18 -7.07 17.34
CA ASN A 160 7.22 -6.70 16.37
C ASN A 160 6.83 -5.50 15.49
N ILE A 161 6.20 -4.51 16.13
CA ILE A 161 5.81 -3.24 15.50
C ILE A 161 6.88 -2.20 15.81
N PHE A 162 7.29 -1.45 14.80
CA PHE A 162 8.16 -0.30 14.93
C PHE A 162 7.45 0.95 14.39
N THR A 163 7.93 2.12 14.78
CA THR A 163 7.37 3.40 14.35
C THR A 163 8.29 4.04 13.32
N ILE A 164 7.72 4.50 12.21
CA ILE A 164 8.41 5.35 11.27
C ILE A 164 7.90 6.78 11.49
N VAL A 165 8.83 7.72 11.60
CA VAL A 165 8.59 9.16 11.54
C VAL A 165 8.87 9.61 10.12
N GLY A 166 7.81 9.96 9.41
CA GLY A 166 7.88 10.50 8.05
C GLY A 166 8.47 11.91 8.03
N ILE A 167 8.90 12.33 6.84
CA ILE A 167 9.34 13.72 6.65
C ILE A 167 8.11 14.63 6.68
N SER A 168 8.05 15.57 7.63
CA SER A 168 7.00 16.57 7.63
C SER A 168 7.21 17.55 6.48
N GLY A 169 6.17 17.81 5.68
CA GLY A 169 6.16 18.93 4.72
C GLY A 169 6.19 20.32 5.38
N ARG A 170 6.23 20.38 6.71
CA ARG A 170 6.35 21.60 7.52
C ARG A 170 7.83 22.01 7.55
N THR A 171 8.24 22.81 6.58
CA THR A 171 9.56 23.46 6.60
C THR A 171 9.48 24.74 7.43
N VAL A 172 10.59 25.17 8.02
CA VAL A 172 10.68 26.44 8.77
C VAL A 172 10.16 27.61 7.93
N GLY A 173 10.45 27.62 6.62
CA GLY A 173 9.92 28.64 5.71
C GLY A 173 8.39 28.64 5.56
N ILE A 174 7.76 27.46 5.52
CA ILE A 174 6.28 27.35 5.49
C ILE A 174 5.67 27.81 6.81
N GLU A 175 6.29 27.52 7.94
CA GLU A 175 5.79 27.98 9.24
C GLU A 175 5.91 29.51 9.39
N ILE A 176 7.05 30.09 8.99
CA ILE A 176 7.26 31.54 9.01
C ILE A 176 6.25 32.24 8.09
N SER A 177 6.11 31.77 6.85
CA SER A 177 5.17 32.38 5.89
C SER A 177 3.72 32.27 6.37
N ALA A 178 3.31 31.13 6.95
CA ALA A 178 1.99 30.99 7.57
C ALA A 178 1.79 32.00 8.71
N GLY A 179 2.80 32.23 9.55
CA GLY A 179 2.75 33.26 10.59
C GLY A 179 2.57 34.67 10.05
N VAL A 180 3.37 35.06 9.04
CA VAL A 180 3.31 36.39 8.42
C VAL A 180 1.96 36.63 7.74
N PHE A 181 1.47 35.69 6.93
CA PHE A 181 0.18 35.85 6.26
C PHE A 181 -1.00 35.89 7.23
N SER A 182 -0.93 35.14 8.34
CA SER A 182 -1.95 35.20 9.39
C SER A 182 -1.98 36.58 10.06
N ALA A 183 -0.83 37.15 10.39
CA ALA A 183 -0.73 38.49 10.98
C ALA A 183 -1.22 39.57 9.99
N PHE A 184 -0.82 39.49 8.72
CA PHE A 184 -1.27 40.42 7.68
C PHE A 184 -2.79 40.39 7.49
N SER A 185 -3.40 39.21 7.51
CA SER A 185 -4.86 39.06 7.38
C SER A 185 -5.61 39.78 8.51
N VAL A 186 -5.18 39.62 9.75
CA VAL A 186 -5.78 40.30 10.92
C VAL A 186 -5.57 41.81 10.83
N ALA A 187 -4.35 42.25 10.50
CA ALA A 187 -4.04 43.67 10.36
C ALA A 187 -4.86 44.35 9.24
N ALA A 188 -5.00 43.68 8.09
CA ALA A 188 -5.82 44.15 6.99
C ALA A 188 -7.29 44.26 7.40
N LEU A 189 -7.83 43.28 8.13
CA LEU A 189 -9.21 43.31 8.62
C LEU A 189 -9.45 44.49 9.58
N ILE A 190 -8.53 44.73 10.52
CA ILE A 190 -8.60 45.87 11.44
C ILE A 190 -8.53 47.18 10.64
N PHE A 191 -7.60 47.29 9.70
CA PHE A 191 -7.43 48.48 8.86
C PHE A 191 -8.72 48.82 8.10
N PHE A 192 -9.29 47.85 7.39
CA PHE A 192 -10.52 48.06 6.62
C PHE A 192 -11.71 48.41 7.52
N TYR A 193 -11.84 47.75 8.68
CA TYR A 193 -12.90 48.06 9.65
C TYR A 193 -12.83 49.51 10.15
N VAL A 194 -11.63 49.99 10.48
CA VAL A 194 -11.43 51.38 10.92
C VAL A 194 -11.75 52.37 9.82
N VAL A 195 -11.29 52.12 8.59
CA VAL A 195 -11.56 52.97 7.42
C VAL A 195 -13.06 53.06 7.16
N GLU A 196 -13.77 51.94 7.18
CA GLU A 196 -15.22 51.90 6.95
C GLU A 196 -16.00 52.62 8.05
N THR A 197 -15.63 52.42 9.32
CA THR A 197 -16.27 53.10 10.46
C THR A 197 -16.09 54.61 10.39
N ARG A 198 -14.91 55.10 9.99
CA ARG A 198 -14.65 56.53 9.81
C ARG A 198 -15.45 57.13 8.66
N LYS A 199 -15.64 56.37 7.56
CA LYS A 199 -16.43 56.82 6.41
C LYS A 199 -17.94 56.90 6.70
N LYS A 200 -18.45 56.07 7.62
CA LYS A 200 -19.88 56.08 8.00
C LYS A 200 -20.25 57.21 8.98
N ASN A 201 -19.28 57.70 9.74
CA ASN A 201 -19.49 58.70 10.79
C ASN A 201 -19.09 60.13 10.37
N ASN A 202 -18.63 60.33 9.14
CA ASN A 202 -18.41 61.62 8.48
C ASN A 202 -19.42 61.78 7.34
#